data_AF-A0A3D3EWJ7-F1
#
_entry.id   AF-A0A3D3EWJ7-F1
#
_cell.length_a   1.000
_cell.length_b   1.000
_cell.length_c   1.000
_cell.angle_alpha   90.00
_cell.angle_beta   90.00
_cell.angle_gamma   90.00
#
_symmetry.space_group_name_H-M   'P 1'
#
loop_
_entity.id
_entity.type
_entity.pdbx_description
1 polymer ?
#
loop_
_entity_poly.entity_id
_entity_poly.type
_entity_poly.pdbx_seq_one_letter_code
_entity_poly.pdbx_strand_id
1 'polypeptide(L)'
;MHVRFSYQALTAGRYEVGIAGDFTHWKILSLQDFGGLYLIDFDLKPGRYSYKYIIDGVWRTDPSNSLQEADPYGGSNSIIAVEEEKAPQNWDEALNAAAKQDARSFINAFRPAVAALALR
;
A
#
# COMPACT_ATOMS: atom_id res chain seq x y z
N MET A 1 0.43 -8.30 12.23
CA MET A 1 -0.55 -8.10 11.16
C MET A 1 0.17 -8.27 9.84
N HIS A 2 -0.33 -9.15 8.97
CA HIS A 2 0.27 -9.36 7.66
C HIS A 2 -0.17 -8.24 6.72
N VAL A 3 0.76 -7.50 6.15
CA VAL A 3 0.49 -6.34 5.30
C VAL A 3 1.21 -6.52 3.97
N ARG A 4 0.43 -6.50 2.88
CA ARG A 4 0.94 -6.53 1.52
C ARG A 4 1.01 -5.12 0.95
N PHE A 5 2.19 -4.73 0.50
CA PHE A 5 2.36 -3.54 -0.33
C PHE A 5 2.34 -3.95 -1.79
N SER A 6 1.65 -3.14 -2.61
CA SER A 6 1.55 -3.36 -4.04
C SER A 6 1.74 -2.07 -4.82
N TYR A 7 2.43 -2.16 -5.95
CA TYR A 7 2.56 -1.07 -6.89
C TYR A 7 2.27 -1.55 -8.31
N GLN A 8 1.57 -0.73 -9.08
CA GLN A 8 1.33 -0.96 -10.50
C GLN A 8 1.54 0.35 -11.26
N ALA A 9 2.45 0.32 -12.23
CA ALA A 9 2.66 1.47 -13.11
C ALA A 9 1.46 1.65 -14.06
N LEU A 10 1.14 2.91 -14.40
CA LEU A 10 0.07 3.23 -15.35
C LEU A 10 0.46 2.94 -16.81
N THR A 11 1.73 2.70 -17.05
CA THR A 11 2.31 2.47 -18.37
C THR A 11 2.89 1.07 -18.48
N ALA A 12 2.76 0.46 -19.65
CA ALA A 12 3.39 -0.82 -19.93
C ALA A 12 4.92 -0.66 -19.93
N GLY A 13 5.62 -1.60 -19.30
CA GLY A 13 7.07 -1.57 -19.19
C GLY A 13 7.58 -2.44 -18.05
N ARG A 14 8.90 -2.51 -17.93
CA ARG A 14 9.59 -3.06 -16.75
C ARG A 14 10.18 -1.90 -15.97
N TYR A 15 9.81 -1.83 -14.70
CA TYR A 15 10.29 -0.87 -13.73
C TYR A 15 11.09 -1.59 -12.64
N GLU A 16 12.12 -0.93 -12.13
CA GLU A 16 12.70 -1.30 -10.85
C GLU A 16 11.90 -0.62 -9.75
N VAL A 17 11.23 -1.43 -8.92
CA VAL A 17 10.35 -0.93 -7.86
C VAL A 17 10.91 -1.36 -6.51
N GLY A 18 11.20 -0.38 -5.67
CA GLY A 18 11.57 -0.59 -4.28
C GLY A 18 10.62 0.12 -3.32
N ILE A 19 10.66 -0.26 -2.05
CA ILE A 19 9.97 0.41 -0.94
C ILE A 19 10.97 0.72 0.16
N ALA A 20 10.79 1.86 0.80
CA ALA A 20 11.48 2.24 2.02
C ALA A 20 10.49 2.90 2.97
N GLY A 21 10.62 2.62 4.27
CA GLY A 21 9.79 3.23 5.30
C GLY A 21 10.28 2.90 6.68
N ASP A 22 9.50 3.27 7.70
CA ASP A 22 9.86 3.09 9.10
C ASP A 22 10.17 1.62 9.44
N PHE A 23 9.39 0.68 8.89
CA PHE A 23 9.56 -0.75 9.09
C PHE A 23 10.83 -1.34 8.41
N THR A 24 11.41 -0.64 7.43
CA THR A 24 12.71 -1.00 6.84
C THR A 24 13.87 -0.15 7.35
N HIS A 25 13.62 0.73 8.34
CA HIS A 25 14.56 1.77 8.75
C HIS A 25 15.07 2.59 7.55
N TRP A 26 14.16 2.89 6.61
CA TRP A 26 14.45 3.62 5.38
C TRP A 26 15.50 2.98 4.46
N LYS A 27 15.78 1.68 4.63
CA LYS A 27 16.51 0.88 3.63
C LYS A 27 15.57 0.50 2.48
N ILE A 28 16.08 0.56 1.26
CA ILE A 28 15.33 0.18 0.06
C ILE A 28 15.28 -1.34 -0.03
N LEU A 29 14.07 -1.90 -0.11
CA LEU A 29 13.83 -3.30 -0.42
C LEU A 29 13.10 -3.41 -1.76
N SER A 30 13.57 -4.27 -2.65
CA SER A 30 12.96 -4.48 -3.97
C SER A 30 11.65 -5.26 -3.87
N LEU A 31 10.64 -4.85 -4.63
CA LEU A 31 9.39 -5.58 -4.80
C LEU A 31 9.54 -6.65 -5.88
N GLN A 32 8.84 -7.76 -5.72
CA GLN A 32 8.81 -8.85 -6.69
C GLN A 32 7.81 -8.53 -7.82
N ASP A 33 8.24 -8.63 -9.07
CA ASP A 33 7.42 -8.42 -10.27
C ASP A 33 6.60 -9.66 -10.63
N PHE A 34 5.29 -9.49 -10.71
CA PHE A 34 4.31 -10.47 -11.19
C PHE A 34 3.58 -9.96 -12.45
N GLY A 35 4.35 -9.62 -13.49
CA GLY A 35 3.78 -9.21 -14.78
C GLY A 35 3.27 -7.77 -14.79
N GLY A 36 4.01 -6.86 -14.15
CA GLY A 36 3.66 -5.44 -14.00
C GLY A 36 2.94 -5.10 -12.69
N LEU A 37 2.63 -6.11 -11.88
CA LEU A 37 2.19 -5.96 -10.50
C LEU A 37 3.36 -6.27 -9.56
N TYR A 38 3.81 -5.26 -8.83
CA TYR A 38 4.96 -5.36 -7.92
C TYR A 38 4.46 -5.56 -6.50
N LEU A 39 4.91 -6.62 -5.80
CA LEU A 39 4.43 -6.99 -4.47
C LEU A 39 5.56 -7.22 -3.47
N ILE A 40 5.29 -6.92 -2.21
CA ILE A 40 6.12 -7.32 -1.05
C ILE A 40 5.25 -7.40 0.21
N ASP A 41 5.56 -8.36 1.07
CA ASP A 41 4.80 -8.63 2.29
C ASP A 41 5.64 -8.33 3.54
N PHE A 42 5.01 -7.76 4.57
CA PHE A 42 5.61 -7.51 5.88
C PHE A 42 4.67 -7.93 7.00
N ASP A 43 5.24 -8.48 8.07
CA ASP A 43 4.54 -8.64 9.34
C ASP A 43 4.79 -7.43 10.23
N LEU A 44 3.80 -6.53 10.26
CA LEU A 44 3.87 -5.29 11.03
C LEU A 44 3.10 -5.40 12.35
N LYS A 45 3.63 -4.76 13.38
CA LYS A 45 2.90 -4.57 14.64
C LYS A 45 1.85 -3.47 14.46
N PRO A 46 0.82 -3.42 15.33
CA PRO A 46 -0.07 -2.28 15.35
C PRO A 46 0.73 -0.98 15.56
N GLY A 47 0.44 0.03 14.74
CA GLY A 47 1.22 1.25 14.71
C GLY A 47 0.96 2.08 13.45
N ARG A 48 1.56 3.27 13.42
CA ARG A 48 1.56 4.17 12.27
C ARG A 48 2.94 4.15 11.64
N TYR A 49 3.01 3.94 10.33
CA TYR A 49 4.26 3.83 9.59
C TYR A 49 4.24 4.72 8.37
N SER A 50 5.33 5.43 8.13
CA SER A 50 5.57 6.24 6.95
C SER A 50 6.45 5.50 5.94
N TYR A 51 6.13 5.65 4.66
CA TYR A 51 6.81 4.95 3.58
C TYR A 51 6.77 5.72 2.25
N LYS A 52 7.64 5.31 1.33
CA LYS A 52 7.69 5.72 -0.08
C LYS A 52 8.08 4.55 -0.97
N TYR A 53 7.63 4.62 -2.21
CA TYR A 53 8.17 3.78 -3.29
C TYR A 53 9.36 4.47 -3.96
N ILE A 54 10.24 3.66 -4.52
CA ILE A 54 11.36 4.08 -5.34
C ILE A 54 11.14 3.42 -6.70
N ILE A 55 10.81 4.21 -7.72
CA ILE A 55 10.52 3.73 -9.09
C ILE A 55 11.64 4.22 -9.99
N ASP A 56 12.45 3.30 -10.52
CA ASP A 56 13.64 3.60 -11.32
C ASP A 56 14.55 4.66 -10.65
N GLY A 57 14.77 4.50 -9.34
CA GLY A 57 15.58 5.43 -8.54
C GLY A 57 14.88 6.71 -8.10
N VAL A 58 13.63 6.95 -8.51
CA VAL A 58 12.85 8.15 -8.15
C VAL A 58 11.93 7.86 -6.98
N TRP A 59 12.09 8.64 -5.90
CA TRP A 59 11.21 8.58 -4.73
C TRP A 59 9.82 9.11 -5.05
N ARG A 60 8.79 8.31 -4.75
CA ARG A 60 7.38 8.66 -4.99
C ARG A 60 6.53 8.23 -3.80
N THR A 61 5.55 9.04 -3.45
CA THR A 61 4.45 8.59 -2.60
C THR A 61 3.63 7.54 -3.33
N ASP A 62 2.97 6.69 -2.56
CA ASP A 62 2.02 5.72 -3.08
C ASP A 62 0.82 6.45 -3.71
N PRO A 63 0.63 6.36 -5.03
CA PRO A 63 -0.47 7.04 -5.72
C PRO A 63 -1.85 6.46 -5.37
N SER A 64 -1.90 5.24 -4.84
CA SER A 64 -3.15 4.60 -4.39
C SER A 64 -3.52 4.99 -2.96
N ASN A 65 -2.60 5.61 -2.21
CA ASN A 65 -2.79 6.01 -0.84
C ASN A 65 -2.90 7.54 -0.71
N SER A 66 -4.11 8.01 -0.39
CA SER A 66 -4.38 9.43 -0.16
C SER A 66 -3.85 9.95 1.19
N LEU A 67 -3.52 9.06 2.13
CA LEU A 67 -2.99 9.44 3.44
C LEU A 67 -1.49 9.71 3.34
N GLN A 68 -1.12 10.98 3.52
CA GLN A 68 0.25 11.46 3.42
C GLN A 68 0.58 12.44 4.56
N GLU A 69 1.86 12.56 4.89
CA GLU A 69 2.39 13.54 5.83
C GLU A 69 3.61 14.24 5.23
N ALA A 70 3.84 15.49 5.63
CA ALA A 70 5.01 16.23 5.21
C ALA A 70 6.29 15.52 5.70
N ASP A 71 7.25 15.34 4.80
CA ASP A 71 8.58 14.88 5.18
C ASP A 71 9.46 16.06 5.64
N PRO A 72 10.51 15.81 6.43
CA PRO A 72 11.41 16.88 6.92
C PRO A 72 12.23 17.59 5.83
N TYR A 73 12.19 17.13 4.58
CA TYR A 73 13.02 17.59 3.47
C TYR A 73 12.21 18.32 2.38
N GLY A 74 10.96 18.67 2.67
CA GLY A 74 10.11 19.46 1.78
C GLY A 74 9.25 18.65 0.81
N GLY A 75 9.18 17.34 0.98
CA GLY A 75 8.25 16.44 0.28
C GLY A 75 7.15 15.90 1.20
N SER A 76 6.54 14.77 0.81
CA SER A 76 5.55 14.04 1.61
C SER A 76 5.84 12.55 1.60
N ASN A 77 5.52 11.84 2.67
CA ASN A 77 5.51 10.38 2.77
C ASN A 77 4.08 9.85 2.75
N SER A 78 3.87 8.64 2.22
CA SER A 78 2.62 7.91 2.38
C SER A 78 2.56 7.25 3.75
N ILE A 79 1.35 7.01 4.26
CA ILE A 79 1.13 6.54 5.62
C ILE A 79 0.21 5.34 5.65
N ILE A 80 0.62 4.34 6.41
CA ILE A 80 -0.24 3.21 6.75
C ILE A 80 -0.45 3.14 8.26
N ALA A 81 -1.71 3.06 8.67
CA ALA A 81 -2.09 2.74 10.04
C ALA A 81 -2.43 1.25 10.10
N VAL A 82 -1.62 0.50 10.83
CA VAL A 82 -1.84 -0.91 11.13
C VAL A 82 -2.59 -0.96 12.45
N GLU A 83 -3.87 -1.33 12.39
CA GLU A 83 -4.69 -1.51 13.59
C GLU A 83 -4.53 -2.93 14.14
N GLU A 84 -4.69 -3.07 15.45
CA GLU A 84 -4.77 -4.40 16.07
C GLU A 84 -6.11 -5.04 15.67
N GLU A 85 -6.03 -6.24 15.09
CA GLU A 85 -7.21 -7.03 14.82
C GLU A 85 -7.79 -7.51 16.16
N LYS A 86 -8.83 -6.82 16.64
CA LYS A 86 -9.60 -7.31 17.79
C LYS A 86 -10.34 -8.56 17.34
N ALA A 87 -10.03 -9.69 17.97
CA ALA A 87 -10.77 -10.92 17.74
C ALA A 87 -12.26 -10.66 18.01
N PRO A 88 -13.15 -11.03 17.06
CA PRO A 88 -14.58 -10.88 17.27
C PRO A 88 -14.99 -11.69 18.49
N GLN A 89 -15.76 -11.07 19.38
CA GLN A 89 -16.16 -11.72 20.63
C GLN A 89 -17.32 -12.70 20.42
N ASN A 90 -18.01 -12.63 19.28
CA ASN A 90 -19.14 -13.47 18.91
C ASN A 90 -19.26 -13.63 17.39
N TRP A 91 -20.12 -14.56 16.96
CA TRP A 91 -20.34 -14.89 15.55
C TRP A 91 -20.91 -13.72 14.73
N ASP A 92 -21.74 -12.86 15.34
CA ASP A 92 -22.29 -11.69 14.64
C ASP A 92 -21.19 -10.66 14.32
N GLU A 93 -20.30 -10.39 15.27
CA GLU A 93 -19.12 -9.54 15.06
C GLU A 93 -18.17 -10.15 14.02
N ALA A 94 -17.96 -11.46 14.06
CA ALA A 94 -17.09 -12.16 13.12
C ALA A 94 -17.61 -12.06 11.68
N LEU A 95 -18.91 -12.31 11.48
CA LEU A 95 -19.56 -12.18 10.18
C LEU A 95 -19.54 -10.73 9.68
N ASN A 96 -19.76 -9.76 10.56
CA ASN A 96 -19.69 -8.34 10.22
C ASN A 96 -18.27 -7.86 9.88
N ALA A 97 -17.25 -8.38 10.56
CA ALA A 97 -15.85 -8.06 10.28
C ALA A 97 -15.41 -8.66 8.93
N ALA A 98 -15.73 -9.93 8.68
CA ALA A 98 -15.43 -10.62 7.43
C ALA A 98 -16.09 -9.93 6.22
N ALA A 99 -17.37 -9.55 6.33
CA ALA A 99 -18.08 -8.83 5.28
C ALA A 99 -17.45 -7.46 4.92
N LYS A 100 -16.84 -6.78 5.90
CA LYS A 100 -16.10 -5.51 5.68
C LYS A 100 -14.74 -5.73 5.04
N GLN A 101 -14.07 -6.84 5.35
CA GLN A 101 -12.78 -7.20 4.76
C GLN A 101 -12.95 -7.67 3.32
N ASP A 102 -13.92 -8.53 3.00
CA ASP A 102 -14.12 -9.04 1.65
C ASP A 102 -14.37 -7.90 0.63
N ALA A 103 -15.26 -6.96 0.92
CA ALA A 103 -15.55 -5.86 0.00
C ALA A 103 -14.33 -4.92 -0.23
N ARG A 104 -13.46 -4.74 0.77
CA ARG A 104 -12.24 -3.90 0.64
C ARG A 104 -11.06 -4.64 0.00
N SER A 105 -10.93 -5.93 0.28
CA SER A 105 -9.91 -6.80 -0.32
C SER A 105 -10.09 -6.95 -1.83
N PHE A 106 -11.33 -6.96 -2.33
CA PHE A 106 -11.59 -6.98 -3.77
C PHE A 106 -11.46 -5.61 -4.46
N ILE A 107 -11.74 -4.50 -3.76
CA ILE A 107 -11.71 -3.16 -4.37
C ILE A 107 -10.29 -2.57 -4.46
N ASN A 108 -9.37 -2.91 -3.55
CA ASN A 108 -7.99 -2.38 -3.60
C ASN A 108 -7.01 -3.26 -4.41
N ALA A 109 -7.28 -4.56 -4.56
CA ALA A 109 -6.42 -5.45 -5.35
C ALA A 109 -6.57 -5.29 -6.88
N PHE A 110 -7.67 -4.66 -7.34
CA PHE A 110 -8.02 -4.57 -8.77
C PHE A 110 -8.55 -3.19 -9.19
N ARG A 111 -8.10 -2.10 -8.57
CA ARG A 111 -8.40 -0.75 -9.09
C ARG A 111 -7.24 -0.25 -9.96
N PRO A 112 -7.27 -0.41 -11.30
CA PRO A 112 -6.54 0.53 -12.13
C PRO A 112 -7.12 1.91 -11.79
N ALA A 113 -6.26 2.92 -11.67
CA ALA A 113 -6.69 4.29 -11.39
C ALA A 113 -7.81 4.68 -12.38
N VAL A 114 -9.07 4.70 -11.92
CA VAL A 114 -10.17 5.28 -12.69
C VAL A 114 -10.05 6.79 -12.51
N ALA A 115 -9.03 7.35 -13.16
CA ALA A 115 -8.82 8.77 -13.33
C ALA A 115 -8.40 9.02 -14.80
N ALA A 116 -9.18 8.48 -15.73
CA ALA A 116 -9.07 8.79 -17.15
C ALA A 116 -10.37 8.44 -17.89
N LEU A 117 -11.50 9.03 -17.47
CA LEU A 117 -12.71 9.12 -18.29
C LEU A 117 -13.57 10.31 -17.82
N ALA A 118 -13.00 11.50 -17.92
CA ALA A 118 -13.78 12.66 -18.31
C ALA A 118 -13.63 12.77 -19.84
N LEU A 119 -14.52 12.10 -20.57
CA LEU A 119 -14.67 12.34 -22.00
C LEU A 119 -15.46 13.65 -22.16
N ARG A 120 -14.78 14.63 -22.76
CA ARG A 120 -15.24 15.83 -23.47
C ARG A 120 -16.36 16.67 -22.86
#